data_AF-A0A968RIY7-F1
#
_entry.id   AF-A0A968RIY7-F1
#
_cell.length_a   1.000
_cell.length_b   1.000
_cell.length_c   1.000
_cell.angle_alpha   90.00
_cell.angle_beta   90.00
_cell.angle_gamma   90.00
#
_symmetry.space_group_name_H-M   'P 1'
#
loop_
_entity.id
_entity.type
_entity.pdbx_description
1 polymer ?
#
loop_
_entity_poly.entity_id
_entity_poly.type
_entity_poly.pdbx_seq_one_letter_code
_entity_poly.pdbx_strand_id
1 'polypeptide(L)'
;MEKNDELEAKIKIATAYRQLQDFKSAEHWYLQIVQEPGIEPIHYLRYAQILQRNSKCGIAKRWFERYAETVPDDTRGQYLKRACDYQEELLMKNQALYQVQKVWFNSAMSDFSPTFYNNGLLFTSNAYEDPIAKRAASGDKQPFLRLFYLQMAPSDSDDAISTTCNYVYGQPVPFESTINSKYHDAAATFSKNEQEIFFTRSGVKESSRLGTKTLQIFHAKKSAGGMDNS
;
A
#
# COMPACT_ATOMS: atom_id res chain seq x y z
N MET A 1 11.63 36.10 12.51
CA MET A 1 10.80 34.94 12.87
C MET A 1 10.99 34.71 14.35
N GLU A 2 9.90 34.66 15.10
CA GLU A 2 9.98 34.29 16.51
C GLU A 2 10.36 32.81 16.61
N LYS A 3 11.04 32.40 17.69
CA LYS A 3 11.49 31.01 17.89
C LYS A 3 10.33 29.99 17.78
N ASN A 4 9.11 30.42 18.12
CA ASN A 4 7.90 29.60 18.06
C ASN A 4 7.47 29.31 16.61
N ASP A 5 7.59 30.29 15.70
CA ASP A 5 7.23 30.14 14.28
C ASP A 5 8.12 29.10 13.58
N GLU A 6 9.40 29.04 13.97
CA GLU A 6 10.36 28.09 13.39
C GLU A 6 10.04 26.64 13.79
N LEU A 7 9.67 26.40 15.05
CA LEU A 7 9.28 25.07 15.53
C LEU A 7 7.98 24.60 14.87
N GLU A 8 6.98 25.47 14.76
CA GLU A 8 5.72 25.14 14.11
C GLU A 8 5.94 24.75 12.64
N ALA A 9 6.79 25.49 11.92
CA ALA A 9 7.15 25.16 10.55
C ALA A 9 7.82 23.77 10.44
N LYS A 10 8.77 23.46 11.33
CA LYS A 10 9.41 22.14 11.39
C LYS A 10 8.38 21.03 11.62
N ILE A 11 7.44 21.23 12.55
CA ILE A 11 6.38 20.25 12.86
C ILE A 11 5.48 20.01 11.65
N LYS A 12 5.09 21.06 10.92
CA LYS A 12 4.26 20.94 9.72
C LYS A 12 4.98 20.16 8.62
N ILE A 13 6.25 20.49 8.35
CA ILE A 13 7.07 19.79 7.35
C ILE A 13 7.25 18.31 7.73
N ALA A 14 7.63 18.03 8.98
CA ALA A 14 7.81 16.67 9.47
C ALA A 14 6.51 15.85 9.38
N THR A 15 5.38 16.48 9.70
CA THR A 15 4.06 15.85 9.61
C THR A 15 3.67 15.55 8.17
N ALA A 16 3.95 16.46 7.23
CA ALA A 16 3.71 16.25 5.81
C ALA A 16 4.50 15.03 5.31
N TYR A 17 5.82 14.97 5.57
CA TYR A 17 6.64 13.81 5.18
C TYR A 17 6.13 12.50 5.81
N ARG A 18 5.74 12.51 7.09
CA ARG A 18 5.16 11.34 7.77
C ARG A 18 3.85 10.88 7.13
N GLN A 19 2.98 11.81 6.74
CA GLN A 19 1.70 11.52 6.08
C GLN A 19 1.91 10.98 4.66
N LEU A 20 2.93 11.45 3.96
CA LEU A 20 3.36 10.97 2.64
C LEU A 20 4.19 9.67 2.72
N GLN A 21 4.40 9.11 3.92
CA GLN A 21 5.22 7.93 4.17
C GLN A 21 6.69 8.05 3.72
N ASP A 22 7.18 9.26 3.48
CA ASP A 22 8.61 9.53 3.31
C ASP A 22 9.26 9.59 4.69
N PHE A 23 9.41 8.41 5.30
CA PHE A 23 9.95 8.27 6.65
C PHE A 23 11.43 8.66 6.73
N LYS A 24 12.18 8.61 5.63
CA LYS A 24 13.58 9.05 5.58
C LYS A 24 13.67 10.56 5.76
N SER A 25 12.88 11.32 5.01
CA SER A 25 12.83 12.78 5.17
C SER A 25 12.17 13.17 6.50
N ALA A 26 11.12 12.45 6.93
CA ALA A 26 10.47 12.72 8.20
C ALA A 26 11.44 12.55 9.39
N GLU A 27 12.33 11.55 9.37
CA GLU A 27 13.30 11.30 10.44
C GLU A 27 14.19 12.52 10.69
N HIS A 28 14.69 13.15 9.62
CA HIS A 28 15.54 14.32 9.70
C HIS A 28 14.89 15.48 10.48
N TRP A 29 13.62 15.77 10.19
CA TRP A 29 12.90 16.86 10.85
C TRP A 29 12.45 16.50 12.26
N TYR A 30 11.98 15.27 12.50
CA TYR A 30 11.58 14.84 13.83
C TYR A 30 12.77 14.81 14.81
N LEU A 31 13.98 14.48 14.36
CA LEU A 31 15.18 14.55 15.19
C LEU A 31 15.40 15.96 15.77
N GLN A 32 15.20 17.02 14.97
CA GLN A 32 15.33 18.40 15.44
C GLN A 32 14.21 18.75 16.42
N ILE A 33 12.97 18.34 16.13
CA ILE A 33 11.80 18.62 16.97
C ILE A 33 11.94 18.02 18.37
N VAL A 34 12.41 16.77 18.48
CA VAL A 34 12.53 16.10 19.80
C VAL A 34 13.67 16.63 20.66
N GLN A 35 14.54 17.48 20.11
CA GLN A 35 15.61 18.18 20.83
C GLN A 35 15.14 19.51 21.43
N GLU A 36 13.98 20.03 21.02
CA GLU A 36 13.46 21.30 21.53
C GLU A 36 13.01 21.17 23.01
N PRO A 37 13.42 22.10 23.88
CA PRO A 37 12.95 22.13 25.26
C PRO A 37 11.42 22.32 25.34
N GLY A 38 10.76 21.54 26.20
CA GLY A 38 9.32 21.67 26.43
C GLY A 38 8.43 21.13 25.30
N ILE A 39 9.00 20.43 24.32
CA ILE A 39 8.21 19.82 23.24
C ILE A 39 7.17 18.82 23.78
N GLU A 40 5.99 18.80 23.16
CA GLU A 40 4.92 17.88 23.57
C GLU A 40 5.36 16.41 23.42
N PRO A 41 5.07 15.53 24.41
CA PRO A 41 5.51 14.14 24.38
C PRO A 41 5.11 13.35 23.13
N ILE A 42 4.02 13.71 22.46
CA ILE A 42 3.56 13.08 21.22
C ILE A 42 4.63 13.05 20.13
N HIS A 43 5.56 14.01 20.12
CA HIS A 43 6.65 14.05 19.15
C HIS A 43 7.70 12.95 19.41
N TYR A 44 7.89 12.50 20.65
CA TYR A 44 8.72 11.33 20.97
C TYR A 44 8.13 10.06 20.38
N LEU A 45 6.82 9.85 20.56
CA LEU A 45 6.11 8.69 19.98
C LEU A 45 6.24 8.68 18.46
N ARG A 46 5.97 9.81 17.80
CA ARG A 46 6.02 9.93 16.33
C ARG A 46 7.44 9.70 15.80
N TYR A 47 8.45 10.25 16.46
CA TYR A 47 9.83 10.03 16.07
C TYR A 47 10.25 8.57 16.22
N ALA A 48 9.89 7.93 17.34
CA ALA A 48 10.13 6.51 17.56
C ALA A 48 9.46 5.63 16.48
N GLN A 49 8.22 5.94 16.09
CA GLN A 49 7.53 5.24 15.01
C GLN A 49 8.24 5.42 13.66
N ILE A 50 8.75 6.61 13.36
CA ILE A 50 9.53 6.86 12.14
C ILE A 50 10.83 6.06 12.14
N LEU A 51 11.55 6.06 13.26
CA LEU A 51 12.76 5.24 13.43
C LEU A 51 12.45 3.75 13.25
N GLN A 52 11.36 3.24 13.82
CA GLN A 52 10.90 1.86 13.64
C GLN A 52 10.59 1.56 12.17
N ARG A 53 9.90 2.45 11.45
CA ARG A 53 9.62 2.30 10.00
C ARG A 53 10.88 2.31 9.15
N ASN A 54 11.92 3.01 9.58
CA ASN A 54 13.25 3.00 8.97
C ASN A 54 14.14 1.85 9.46
N SER A 55 13.56 0.82 10.10
CA SER A 55 14.25 -0.35 10.64
C SER A 55 15.31 -0.02 11.72
N LYS A 56 15.23 1.15 12.35
CA LYS A 56 16.14 1.61 13.42
C LYS A 56 15.59 1.30 14.81
N CYS A 57 15.14 0.06 15.02
CA CYS A 57 14.47 -0.34 16.26
C CYS A 57 15.33 -0.15 17.53
N GLY A 58 16.65 -0.34 17.45
CA GLY A 58 17.55 -0.06 18.57
C GLY A 58 17.49 1.39 19.08
N ILE A 59 17.30 2.37 18.17
CA ILE A 59 17.13 3.78 18.54
C ILE A 59 15.67 4.05 18.93
N ALA A 60 14.72 3.48 18.20
CA ALA A 60 13.29 3.66 18.44
C ALA A 60 12.89 3.27 19.88
N LYS A 61 13.42 2.15 20.41
CA LYS A 61 13.14 1.69 21.78
C LYS A 61 13.37 2.76 22.84
N ARG A 62 14.47 3.52 22.74
CA ARG A 62 14.81 4.59 23.70
C ARG A 62 13.78 5.73 23.67
N TRP A 63 13.26 6.06 22.49
CA TRP A 63 12.24 7.10 22.35
C TRP A 63 10.84 6.62 22.74
N PHE A 64 10.51 5.34 22.47
CA PHE A 64 9.29 4.73 22.99
C PHE A 64 9.30 4.66 24.53
N GLU A 65 10.44 4.34 25.13
CA GLU A 65 10.64 4.36 26.58
C GLU A 65 10.44 5.77 27.16
N ARG A 66 11.13 6.77 26.59
CA ARG A 66 10.93 8.18 26.99
C ARG A 66 9.48 8.63 26.86
N TYR A 67 8.78 8.20 25.81
CA TYR A 67 7.36 8.47 25.67
C TYR A 67 6.51 7.79 26.75
N ALA A 68 6.78 6.51 27.05
CA ALA A 68 6.08 5.78 28.10
C ALA A 68 6.32 6.36 29.51
N GLU A 69 7.50 6.92 29.77
CA GLU A 69 7.81 7.62 31.02
C GLU A 69 7.08 8.96 31.15
N THR A 70 6.90 9.67 30.03
CA THR A 70 6.26 11.00 30.01
C THR A 70 4.73 10.93 29.89
N VAL A 71 4.19 9.83 29.36
CA VAL A 71 2.75 9.59 29.19
C VAL A 71 2.43 8.13 29.58
N PRO A 72 2.49 7.76 30.88
CA PRO A 72 2.40 6.36 31.33
C PRO A 72 1.06 5.68 31.07
N ASP A 73 -0.03 6.45 31.03
CA ASP A 73 -1.37 5.94 30.72
C ASP A 73 -1.54 5.57 29.23
N ASP A 74 -0.65 6.07 28.37
CA ASP A 74 -0.63 5.73 26.96
C ASP A 74 0.22 4.48 26.71
N THR A 75 -0.50 3.37 26.57
CA THR A 75 0.12 2.04 26.39
C THR A 75 0.88 1.89 25.08
N ARG A 76 0.75 2.82 24.11
CA ARG A 76 1.45 2.73 22.81
C ARG A 76 2.97 2.73 22.97
N GLY A 77 3.52 3.52 23.89
CA GLY A 77 4.97 3.55 24.14
C GLY A 77 5.49 2.18 24.60
N GLN A 78 4.78 1.56 25.54
CA GLN A 78 5.13 0.25 26.11
C GLN A 78 5.02 -0.86 25.06
N TYR A 79 3.90 -0.91 24.31
CA TYR A 79 3.68 -1.93 23.30
C TYR A 79 4.63 -1.79 22.10
N LEU A 80 4.87 -0.58 21.61
CA LEU A 80 5.75 -0.38 20.46
C LEU A 80 7.23 -0.57 20.82
N LYS A 81 7.64 -0.26 22.06
CA LYS A 81 8.97 -0.67 22.58
C LYS A 81 9.14 -2.18 22.52
N ARG A 82 8.15 -2.95 23.01
CA ARG A 82 8.19 -4.43 22.95
C ARG A 82 8.13 -4.94 21.51
N ALA A 83 7.37 -4.32 20.62
CA ALA A 83 7.31 -4.71 19.22
C ALA A 83 8.70 -4.67 18.53
N CYS A 84 9.57 -3.74 18.94
CA CYS A 84 10.95 -3.71 18.47
C CYS A 84 11.78 -4.94 18.89
N ASP A 85 11.45 -5.60 20.01
CA ASP A 85 12.16 -6.79 20.48
C ASP A 85 11.86 -8.02 19.62
N TYR A 86 10.66 -8.07 19.04
CA TYR A 86 10.21 -9.17 18.19
C TYR A 86 10.50 -8.95 16.71
N GLN A 87 11.11 -7.83 16.31
CA GLN A 87 11.28 -7.51 14.88
C GLN A 87 12.05 -8.62 14.14
N GLU A 88 13.19 -9.05 14.69
CA GLU A 88 14.03 -10.07 14.06
C GLU A 88 13.30 -11.41 14.01
N GLU A 89 12.69 -11.82 15.12
CA GLU A 89 11.88 -13.04 15.17
C GLU A 89 10.79 -13.00 14.08
N LEU A 90 10.01 -11.93 14.01
CA LEU A 90 8.90 -11.81 13.05
C LEU A 90 9.36 -11.79 11.58
N LEU A 91 10.53 -11.22 11.30
CA LEU A 91 11.09 -11.19 9.95
C LEU A 91 11.67 -12.53 9.52
N MET A 92 12.26 -13.26 10.46
CA MET A 92 12.90 -14.56 10.19
C MET A 92 11.91 -15.73 10.32
N LYS A 93 10.83 -15.54 11.07
CA LYS A 93 9.78 -16.54 11.26
C LYS A 93 9.20 -16.90 9.91
N ASN A 94 9.29 -18.19 9.58
CA ASN A 94 8.83 -18.77 8.33
C ASN A 94 9.60 -18.35 7.08
N GLN A 95 10.76 -17.68 7.19
CA GLN A 95 11.58 -17.32 6.02
C GLN A 95 11.95 -18.56 5.19
N ALA A 96 12.08 -19.73 5.81
CA ALA A 96 12.34 -21.00 5.14
C ALA A 96 11.10 -21.65 4.50
N LEU A 97 9.88 -21.17 4.78
CA LEU A 97 8.64 -21.77 4.28
C LEU A 97 8.21 -21.23 2.91
N TYR A 98 8.73 -20.08 2.49
CA TYR A 98 8.37 -19.46 1.23
C TYR A 98 9.55 -18.72 0.63
N GLN A 99 9.62 -18.72 -0.69
CA GLN A 99 10.52 -17.87 -1.44
C GLN A 99 9.71 -16.75 -2.09
N VAL A 100 10.12 -15.51 -1.86
CA VAL A 100 9.55 -14.35 -2.56
C VAL A 100 10.42 -14.06 -3.77
N GLN A 101 9.82 -14.07 -4.95
CA GLN A 101 10.49 -13.72 -6.20
C GLN A 101 9.69 -12.66 -6.94
N LYS A 102 10.39 -11.74 -7.59
CA LYS A 102 9.76 -10.81 -8.53
C LYS A 102 9.41 -11.56 -9.80
N VAL A 103 8.16 -11.47 -10.25
CA VAL A 103 7.74 -12.00 -11.55
C VAL A 103 8.03 -10.97 -12.64
N TRP A 104 8.31 -11.43 -13.86
CA TRP A 104 8.78 -10.56 -14.95
C TRP A 104 7.78 -9.46 -15.32
N PHE A 105 6.48 -9.68 -15.06
CA PHE A 105 5.41 -8.72 -15.33
C PHE A 105 5.21 -7.69 -14.21
N ASN A 106 5.93 -7.78 -13.09
CA ASN A 106 5.96 -6.68 -12.11
C ASN A 106 6.58 -5.44 -12.76
N SER A 107 5.78 -4.40 -12.87
CA SER A 107 6.14 -3.10 -13.40
C SER A 107 7.08 -2.32 -12.48
N ALA A 108 7.46 -1.12 -12.93
CA ALA A 108 8.15 -0.13 -12.10
C ALA A 108 7.18 0.71 -11.24
N MET A 109 5.87 0.51 -11.42
CA MET A 109 4.82 1.26 -10.73
C MET A 109 4.15 0.38 -9.66
N SER A 110 2.90 0.68 -9.30
CA SER A 110 2.15 -0.08 -8.30
C SER A 110 1.45 -1.27 -8.95
N ASP A 111 1.83 -2.49 -8.57
CA ASP A 111 1.10 -3.71 -8.89
C ASP A 111 0.66 -4.39 -7.59
N PHE A 112 -0.64 -4.69 -7.45
CA PHE A 112 -1.17 -5.23 -6.20
C PHE A 112 -2.53 -5.92 -6.39
N SER A 113 -3.03 -6.50 -5.29
CA SER A 113 -4.31 -7.23 -5.21
C SER A 113 -4.51 -8.26 -6.33
N PRO A 114 -3.60 -9.25 -6.47
CA PRO A 114 -3.82 -10.36 -7.38
C PRO A 114 -4.96 -11.25 -6.90
N THR A 115 -5.77 -11.76 -7.83
CA THR A 115 -6.79 -12.80 -7.60
C THR A 115 -6.78 -13.78 -8.76
N PHE A 116 -7.03 -15.06 -8.47
CA PHE A 116 -7.23 -16.06 -9.52
C PHE A 116 -8.57 -15.84 -10.22
N TYR A 117 -8.58 -16.05 -11.54
CA TYR A 117 -9.79 -16.01 -12.38
C TYR A 117 -9.54 -16.79 -13.66
N ASN A 118 -10.42 -17.71 -14.04
CA ASN A 118 -10.41 -18.38 -15.35
C ASN A 118 -9.03 -18.97 -15.76
N ASN A 119 -8.38 -19.68 -14.84
CA ASN A 119 -7.01 -20.22 -15.00
C ASN A 119 -5.92 -19.14 -15.23
N GLY A 120 -6.19 -17.90 -14.87
CA GLY A 120 -5.24 -16.79 -14.96
C GLY A 120 -5.18 -15.99 -13.68
N LEU A 121 -4.49 -14.86 -13.78
CA LEU A 121 -4.32 -13.90 -12.71
C LEU A 121 -4.91 -12.56 -13.13
N LEU A 122 -5.85 -12.07 -12.33
CA LEU A 122 -6.31 -10.69 -12.41
C LEU A 122 -5.60 -9.88 -11.32
N PHE A 123 -5.05 -8.72 -11.65
CA PHE A 123 -4.35 -7.86 -10.69
C PHE A 123 -4.56 -6.38 -11.02
N THR A 124 -4.25 -5.51 -10.07
CA THR A 124 -4.32 -4.06 -10.27
C THR A 124 -2.95 -3.52 -10.68
N SER A 125 -2.88 -2.65 -11.69
CA SER A 125 -1.68 -1.91 -12.05
C SER A 125 -1.99 -0.49 -12.55
N ASN A 126 -1.02 0.42 -12.43
CA ASN A 126 -1.02 1.74 -13.08
C ASN A 126 0.18 1.94 -14.03
N ALA A 127 0.83 0.86 -14.48
CA ALA A 127 2.00 0.95 -15.35
C ALA A 127 1.71 0.89 -16.85
N TYR A 128 0.60 0.27 -17.24
CA TYR A 128 0.29 0.05 -18.65
C TYR A 128 -0.50 1.22 -19.22
N GLU A 129 -0.31 1.49 -20.52
CA GLU A 129 -1.00 2.57 -21.21
C GLU A 129 -2.52 2.40 -21.15
N ASP A 130 -3.21 3.50 -20.87
CA ASP A 130 -4.67 3.55 -20.75
C ASP A 130 -5.31 3.83 -22.13
N PRO A 131 -6.01 2.87 -22.75
CA PRO A 131 -6.73 3.11 -24.00
C PRO A 131 -7.98 3.99 -23.81
N ILE A 132 -8.43 4.22 -22.57
CA ILE A 132 -9.73 4.84 -22.23
C ILE A 132 -9.55 6.25 -21.63
N ALA A 133 -8.55 6.48 -20.77
CA ALA A 133 -8.29 7.78 -20.16
C ALA A 133 -6.89 8.32 -20.45
N LYS A 134 -6.81 9.28 -21.38
CA LYS A 134 -5.58 10.03 -21.72
C LYS A 134 -5.11 11.05 -20.66
N ARG A 135 -5.71 11.05 -19.47
CA ARG A 135 -5.40 12.03 -18.40
C ARG A 135 -4.82 11.31 -17.20
N ALA A 136 -3.75 11.86 -16.63
CA ALA A 136 -3.21 11.41 -15.36
C ALA A 136 -4.17 11.72 -14.19
N ALA A 137 -4.08 10.94 -13.12
CA ALA A 137 -4.81 11.19 -11.88
C ALA A 137 -4.43 12.57 -11.29
N SER A 138 -5.42 13.26 -10.73
CA SER A 138 -5.19 14.58 -10.11
C SER A 138 -4.48 14.39 -8.77
N GLY A 139 -3.25 14.91 -8.65
CA GLY A 139 -2.42 14.82 -7.45
C GLY A 139 -0.97 14.50 -7.79
N ASP A 140 -0.66 13.22 -7.93
CA ASP A 140 0.69 12.68 -8.19
C ASP A 140 1.05 12.57 -9.69
N LYS A 141 0.12 12.89 -10.59
CA LYS A 141 0.23 12.76 -12.05
C LYS A 141 0.52 11.34 -12.53
N GLN A 142 0.20 10.33 -11.72
CA GLN A 142 0.33 8.94 -12.11
C GLN A 142 -0.85 8.50 -13.01
N PRO A 143 -0.68 7.47 -13.85
CA PRO A 143 -1.80 6.87 -14.56
C PRO A 143 -2.87 6.33 -13.60
N PHE A 144 -4.11 6.23 -14.08
CA PHE A 144 -5.19 5.63 -13.28
C PHE A 144 -4.95 4.14 -13.04
N LEU A 145 -5.43 3.64 -11.91
CA LEU A 145 -5.37 2.22 -11.56
C LEU A 145 -6.40 1.45 -12.40
N ARG A 146 -5.98 0.32 -12.95
CA ARG A 146 -6.79 -0.56 -13.80
C ARG A 146 -6.56 -2.01 -13.41
N LEU A 147 -7.53 -2.85 -13.76
CA LEU A 147 -7.41 -4.29 -13.66
C LEU A 147 -6.79 -4.84 -14.96
N PHE A 148 -5.80 -5.71 -14.81
CA PHE A 148 -5.13 -6.45 -15.89
C PHE A 148 -5.27 -7.93 -15.67
N TYR A 149 -5.46 -8.65 -16.76
CA TYR A 149 -5.52 -10.11 -16.78
C TYR A 149 -4.30 -10.67 -17.50
N LEU A 150 -3.77 -11.78 -17.02
CA LEU A 150 -2.83 -12.61 -17.75
C LEU A 150 -3.23 -14.08 -17.61
N GLN A 151 -2.99 -14.85 -18.67
CA GLN A 151 -3.15 -16.30 -18.62
C GLN A 151 -2.04 -16.91 -17.77
N MET A 152 -2.36 -17.95 -17.03
CA MET A 152 -1.41 -18.74 -16.27
C MET A 152 -1.51 -20.21 -16.70
N ALA A 153 -0.38 -20.88 -16.84
CA ALA A 153 -0.33 -22.32 -17.12
C ALA A 153 0.75 -22.96 -16.26
N PRO A 154 0.56 -24.19 -15.74
CA PRO A 154 1.64 -24.94 -15.13
C PRO A 154 2.82 -25.05 -16.11
N SER A 155 4.04 -24.93 -15.59
CA SER A 155 5.26 -25.20 -16.36
C SER A 155 5.48 -26.71 -16.45
N ASP A 156 5.66 -27.24 -17.65
CA ASP A 156 5.99 -28.65 -17.90
C ASP A 156 7.48 -28.97 -17.64
N SER A 157 8.19 -28.14 -16.90
CA SER A 157 9.61 -28.33 -16.62
C SER A 157 9.81 -29.47 -15.61
N ASP A 158 10.36 -30.61 -16.07
CA ASP A 158 10.85 -31.76 -15.29
C ASP A 158 12.06 -31.45 -14.39
N ASP A 159 12.26 -30.19 -14.02
CA ASP A 159 13.43 -29.78 -13.23
C ASP A 159 13.23 -30.25 -11.78
N ALA A 160 13.78 -31.43 -11.47
CA ALA A 160 13.63 -32.17 -10.22
C ALA A 160 14.15 -31.43 -8.96
N ILE A 161 14.65 -30.19 -9.11
CA ILE A 161 15.06 -29.29 -8.02
C ILE A 161 13.96 -28.26 -7.68
N SER A 162 12.89 -28.17 -8.46
CA SER A 162 11.85 -27.16 -8.25
C SER A 162 10.74 -27.66 -7.32
N THR A 163 10.89 -27.38 -6.04
CA THR A 163 9.80 -27.41 -5.04
C THR A 163 8.86 -26.18 -5.17
N THR A 164 8.87 -25.50 -6.32
CA THR A 164 8.17 -24.23 -6.56
C THR A 164 7.03 -24.40 -7.57
N CYS A 165 5.92 -23.69 -7.34
CA CYS A 165 4.82 -23.56 -8.29
C CYS A 165 5.30 -22.78 -9.51
N ASN A 166 5.92 -23.46 -10.48
CA ASN A 166 6.39 -22.83 -11.71
C ASN A 166 5.20 -22.66 -12.63
N TYR A 167 4.72 -21.42 -12.74
CA TYR A 167 3.72 -21.04 -13.72
C TYR A 167 4.37 -20.27 -14.87
N VAL A 168 3.96 -20.58 -16.08
CA VAL A 168 4.20 -19.74 -17.25
C VAL A 168 3.08 -18.71 -17.32
N TYR A 169 3.47 -17.44 -17.36
CA TYR A 169 2.54 -16.31 -17.42
C TYR A 169 2.49 -15.74 -18.83
N GLY A 170 1.30 -15.51 -19.35
CA GLY A 170 1.08 -14.77 -20.59
C GLY A 170 1.34 -13.27 -20.44
N GLN A 171 1.20 -12.52 -21.54
CA GLN A 171 1.30 -11.07 -21.51
C GLN A 171 0.10 -10.45 -20.78
N PRO A 172 0.32 -9.52 -19.83
CA PRO A 172 -0.76 -8.75 -19.23
C PRO A 172 -1.53 -7.95 -20.27
N VAL A 173 -2.85 -8.05 -20.24
CA VAL A 173 -3.77 -7.27 -21.07
C VAL A 173 -4.79 -6.56 -20.18
N PRO A 174 -5.28 -5.36 -20.56
CA PRO A 174 -6.36 -4.71 -19.83
C PRO A 174 -7.55 -5.67 -19.69
N PHE A 175 -8.10 -5.76 -18.48
CA PHE A 175 -9.34 -6.49 -18.26
C PHE A 175 -10.53 -5.77 -18.93
N GLU A 176 -11.68 -6.45 -18.97
CA GLU A 176 -12.88 -6.03 -19.70
C GLU A 176 -13.22 -4.55 -19.52
N SER A 177 -13.53 -3.88 -20.63
CA SER A 177 -13.82 -2.43 -20.66
C SER A 177 -15.13 -2.04 -19.97
N THR A 178 -16.01 -3.00 -19.71
CA THR A 178 -17.20 -2.82 -18.85
C THR A 178 -16.84 -2.67 -17.37
N ILE A 179 -15.68 -3.22 -16.97
CA ILE A 179 -15.15 -3.15 -15.61
C ILE A 179 -14.11 -2.04 -15.47
N ASN A 180 -13.20 -1.87 -16.42
CA ASN A 180 -12.26 -0.75 -16.39
C ASN A 180 -12.95 0.56 -16.86
N SER A 181 -13.05 1.54 -15.97
CA SER A 181 -13.66 2.85 -16.23
C SER A 181 -12.64 3.97 -16.36
N LYS A 182 -13.09 5.22 -16.47
CA LYS A 182 -12.23 6.41 -16.43
C LYS A 182 -11.70 6.78 -15.03
N TYR A 183 -12.07 6.05 -13.98
CA TYR A 183 -11.67 6.29 -12.58
C TYR A 183 -10.75 5.18 -12.08
N HIS A 184 -10.07 5.33 -10.93
CA HIS A 184 -9.31 4.20 -10.37
C HIS A 184 -10.23 3.01 -10.11
N ASP A 185 -9.92 1.88 -10.75
CA ASP A 185 -10.55 0.56 -10.59
C ASP A 185 -9.48 -0.41 -10.08
N ALA A 186 -9.71 -1.02 -8.92
CA ALA A 186 -8.67 -1.76 -8.21
C ALA A 186 -9.24 -2.84 -7.29
N ALA A 187 -8.36 -3.70 -6.78
CA ALA A 187 -8.65 -4.66 -5.71
C ALA A 187 -9.89 -5.51 -5.98
N ALA A 188 -9.85 -6.24 -7.10
CA ALA A 188 -10.93 -7.13 -7.49
C ALA A 188 -10.85 -8.51 -6.81
N THR A 189 -12.01 -9.13 -6.63
CA THR A 189 -12.17 -10.53 -6.22
C THR A 189 -13.41 -11.12 -6.89
N PHE A 190 -13.50 -12.44 -6.95
CA PHE A 190 -14.61 -13.14 -7.58
C PHE A 190 -15.37 -13.99 -6.55
N SER A 191 -16.66 -14.16 -6.81
CA SER A 191 -17.45 -15.22 -6.21
C SER A 191 -16.87 -16.60 -6.52
N LYS A 192 -17.16 -17.60 -5.68
CA LYS A 192 -16.60 -18.96 -5.80
C LYS A 192 -16.85 -19.63 -7.17
N ASN A 193 -17.95 -19.29 -7.84
CA ASN A 193 -18.32 -19.83 -9.15
C ASN A 193 -17.93 -18.88 -10.32
N GLU A 194 -17.16 -17.83 -10.02
CA GLU A 194 -16.69 -16.82 -10.96
C GLU A 194 -17.80 -16.11 -11.76
N GLN A 195 -19.04 -16.12 -11.26
CA GLN A 195 -20.19 -15.46 -11.92
C GLN A 195 -20.36 -14.01 -11.51
N GLU A 196 -19.72 -13.59 -10.42
CA GLU A 196 -19.76 -12.23 -9.91
C GLU A 196 -18.35 -11.76 -9.58
N ILE A 197 -18.02 -10.54 -9.98
CA ILE A 197 -16.78 -9.83 -9.62
C ILE A 197 -17.14 -8.69 -8.68
N PHE A 198 -16.33 -8.47 -7.65
CA PHE A 198 -16.40 -7.35 -6.72
C PHE A 198 -15.10 -6.57 -6.81
N PHE A 199 -15.15 -5.25 -6.89
CA PHE A 199 -13.95 -4.42 -7.04
C PHE A 199 -14.16 -3.03 -6.43
N THR A 200 -13.08 -2.31 -6.17
CA THR A 200 -13.15 -0.93 -5.69
C THR A 200 -13.07 0.05 -6.84
N ARG A 201 -13.88 1.12 -6.77
CA ARG A 201 -13.82 2.23 -7.73
C ARG A 201 -13.90 3.57 -7.02
N SER A 202 -13.10 4.53 -7.49
CA SER A 202 -13.17 5.92 -7.03
C SER A 202 -14.16 6.76 -7.84
N GLY A 203 -14.80 7.76 -7.22
CA GLY A 203 -15.29 8.94 -7.95
C GLY A 203 -16.62 8.83 -8.69
N VAL A 204 -17.52 7.91 -8.30
CA VAL A 204 -18.84 7.75 -8.95
C VAL A 204 -19.91 8.73 -8.43
N LYS A 205 -19.75 9.29 -7.22
CA LYS A 205 -20.61 10.36 -6.68
C LYS A 205 -19.80 11.45 -5.96
N GLU A 206 -20.17 12.70 -6.19
CA GLU A 206 -19.91 13.79 -5.25
C GLU A 206 -20.91 13.66 -4.11
N SER A 207 -20.44 13.44 -2.89
CA SER A 207 -21.30 13.31 -1.71
C SER A 207 -21.05 14.37 -0.64
N SER A 208 -20.11 15.29 -0.86
CA SER A 208 -19.78 16.32 0.12
C SER A 208 -19.90 17.73 -0.46
N ARG A 209 -20.23 18.69 0.41
CA ARG A 209 -20.15 20.15 0.16
C ARG A 209 -18.76 20.62 -0.30
N LEU A 210 -17.75 19.74 -0.25
CA LEU A 210 -16.34 19.97 -0.57
C LEU A 210 -15.89 19.24 -1.85
N GLY A 211 -16.79 18.58 -2.61
CA GLY A 211 -16.45 17.93 -3.88
C GLY A 211 -15.57 16.67 -3.74
N THR A 212 -15.63 15.99 -2.60
CA THR A 212 -14.78 14.82 -2.33
C THR A 212 -15.26 13.61 -3.13
N LYS A 213 -14.35 12.98 -3.89
CA LYS A 213 -14.58 11.68 -4.54
C LYS A 213 -14.35 10.56 -3.52
N THR A 214 -15.36 9.73 -3.30
CA THR A 214 -15.27 8.58 -2.38
C THR A 214 -14.87 7.30 -3.12
N LEU A 215 -14.23 6.38 -2.39
CA LEU A 215 -14.01 5.00 -2.81
C LEU A 215 -15.23 4.15 -2.42
N GLN A 216 -15.74 3.33 -3.33
CA GLN A 216 -16.86 2.42 -3.07
C GLN A 216 -16.55 1.02 -3.62
N ILE A 217 -17.27 0.01 -3.11
CA ILE A 217 -17.24 -1.34 -3.66
C ILE A 217 -18.34 -1.44 -4.72
N PHE A 218 -17.97 -1.91 -5.90
CA PHE A 218 -18.83 -2.23 -7.03
C PHE A 218 -18.86 -3.73 -7.24
N HIS A 219 -19.89 -4.19 -7.94
CA HIS A 219 -20.00 -5.57 -8.37
C HIS A 219 -20.60 -5.66 -9.77
N ALA A 220 -20.24 -6.70 -10.50
CA ALA A 220 -20.75 -6.99 -11.83
C ALA A 220 -20.98 -8.49 -11.98
N LYS A 221 -21.92 -8.87 -12.85
CA LYS A 221 -22.30 -10.27 -13.07
C LYS A 221 -21.93 -10.72 -14.47
N LYS A 222 -21.54 -11.98 -14.61
CA LYS A 222 -21.22 -12.58 -15.90
C LYS A 222 -22.50 -12.71 -16.73
N SER A 223 -22.45 -12.21 -17.96
CA SER A 223 -23.48 -12.30 -18.98
C SER A 223 -22.93 -12.98 -20.24
N ALA A 224 -23.78 -13.22 -21.25
CA ALA A 224 -23.36 -13.88 -22.50
C ALA A 224 -22.23 -13.14 -23.26
N GLY A 225 -22.01 -11.84 -22.96
CA GLY A 225 -20.98 -11.01 -23.59
C GLY A 225 -19.79 -10.65 -22.69
N GLY A 226 -19.69 -11.20 -21.47
CA GLY A 226 -18.69 -10.81 -20.47
C GLY A 226 -19.33 -10.30 -19.17
N MET A 227 -18.56 -9.69 -18.28
CA MET A 227 -19.04 -9.07 -17.05
C MET A 227 -19.85 -7.80 -17.36
N ASP A 228 -21.08 -7.78 -16.87
CA ASP A 228 -22.03 -6.67 -17.01
C ASP A 228 -22.21 -5.94 -15.67
N ASN A 229 -22.09 -4.63 -15.71
CA ASN A 229 -22.01 -3.76 -14.54
C ASN A 229 -23.40 -3.23 -14.20
N SER A 230 -23.93 -3.61 -13.03
CA SER A 230 -25.23 -3.14 -12.53
C SER A 230 -25.09 -1.95 -11.61
#